data_AF-A0A0C9WSA8-F1
#
_entry.id   AF-A0A0C9WSA8-F1
#
_cell.length_a   1.000
_cell.length_b   1.000
_cell.length_c   1.000
_cell.angle_alpha   90.00
_cell.angle_beta   90.00
_cell.angle_gamma   90.00
#
_symmetry.space_group_name_H-M   'P 1'
#
loop_
_entity.id
_entity.type
_entity.pdbx_description
1 polymer ?
#
loop_
_entity_poly.entity_id
_entity_poly.type
_entity_poly.pdbx_seq_one_letter_code
_entity_poly.pdbx_strand_id
1 'polypeptide(L)'
;PAPMATYTIQDINTGLFATSPAIVGEPIQFTDPTDEDNQKVLLMWVIPDLGNGVSTISSTAAEAFAWVEQPSFVSANVVTNLAERPWVIDLDGDQGTIRAEDDTNLVWAIDANNVMAVPLFMDHYSYKFLNF
;
A
#
# COMPACT_ATOMS: atom_id res chain seq x y z
N PRO A 1 -2.78 14.61 2.57
CA PRO A 1 -3.38 13.93 1.40
C PRO A 1 -2.34 13.67 0.32
N ALA A 2 -2.19 12.44 -0.18
CA ALA A 2 -1.46 12.21 -1.43
C ALA A 2 -2.22 12.86 -2.61
N PRO A 3 -1.57 13.45 -3.61
CA PRO A 3 -2.26 13.75 -4.87
C PRO A 3 -2.60 12.46 -5.62
N MET A 4 -3.59 12.52 -6.52
CA MET A 4 -3.80 11.44 -7.49
C MET A 4 -2.64 11.46 -8.49
N ALA A 5 -1.77 10.45 -8.44
CA ALA A 5 -0.63 10.30 -9.33
C ALA A 5 -0.11 8.85 -9.32
N THR A 6 0.88 8.58 -10.17
CA THR A 6 1.64 7.33 -10.16
C THR A 6 2.84 7.49 -9.24
N TYR A 7 2.99 6.55 -8.31
CA TYR A 7 4.06 6.49 -7.34
C TYR A 7 4.79 5.15 -7.42
N THR A 8 6.02 5.13 -6.94
CA THR A 8 6.60 3.93 -6.30
C THR A 8 6.51 4.09 -4.79
N ILE A 9 6.27 2.99 -4.09
CA ILE A 9 6.23 2.95 -2.62
C ILE A 9 7.50 2.24 -2.15
N GLN A 10 8.39 2.97 -1.51
CA GLN A 10 9.62 2.45 -0.94
C GLN A 10 9.47 2.33 0.58
N ASP A 11 9.84 1.21 1.17
CA ASP A 11 10.01 1.12 2.62
C ASP A 11 11.33 1.80 3.03
N ILE A 12 11.27 2.74 3.97
CA ILE A 12 12.44 3.55 4.32
C ILE A 12 13.50 2.76 5.08
N ASN A 13 13.11 1.65 5.73
CA ASN A 13 13.99 0.89 6.60
C ASN A 13 14.86 -0.08 5.79
N THR A 14 14.27 -0.71 4.77
CA THR A 14 14.93 -1.71 3.92
C THR A 14 15.40 -1.12 2.59
N GLY A 15 14.80 -0.02 2.13
CA GLY A 15 15.02 0.56 0.82
C GLY A 15 14.35 -0.21 -0.33
N LEU A 16 13.60 -1.28 -0.02
CA LEU A 16 12.89 -2.10 -0.99
C LEU A 16 11.60 -1.43 -1.45
N PHE A 17 11.10 -1.86 -2.60
CA PHE A 17 9.94 -1.27 -3.28
C PHE A 17 8.77 -2.24 -3.33
N ALA A 18 7.57 -1.74 -3.08
CA ALA A 18 6.35 -2.51 -3.20
C ALA A 18 6.15 -2.94 -4.66
N THR A 19 6.00 -4.25 -4.86
CA THR A 19 5.90 -4.91 -6.16
C THR A 19 4.62 -5.72 -6.20
N SER A 20 3.75 -5.36 -7.14
CA SER A 20 2.52 -6.08 -7.40
C SER A 20 2.79 -7.43 -8.07
N PRO A 21 2.22 -8.54 -7.59
CA PRO A 21 2.30 -9.81 -8.29
C PRO A 21 1.51 -9.76 -9.61
N ALA A 22 1.92 -10.61 -10.56
CA ALA A 22 1.24 -10.76 -11.85
C ALA A 22 -0.12 -11.46 -11.76
N ILE A 23 -0.36 -12.21 -10.68
CA ILE A 23 -1.58 -12.99 -10.46
C ILE A 23 -2.40 -12.29 -9.37
N VAL A 24 -3.68 -12.02 -9.66
CA VAL A 24 -4.61 -11.45 -8.69
C VAL A 24 -4.84 -12.44 -7.54
N GLY A 25 -4.81 -11.94 -6.30
CA GLY A 25 -4.99 -12.70 -5.08
C GLY A 25 -3.67 -13.10 -4.41
N GLU A 26 -2.55 -12.95 -5.12
CA GLU A 26 -1.22 -13.14 -4.54
C GLU A 26 -0.81 -11.91 -3.70
N PRO A 27 0.07 -12.10 -2.70
CA PRO A 27 0.50 -11.04 -1.81
C PRO A 27 1.48 -10.07 -2.49
N ILE A 28 1.34 -8.78 -2.18
CA ILE A 28 2.29 -7.74 -2.55
C ILE A 28 3.63 -8.02 -1.87
N GLN A 29 4.72 -7.95 -2.64
CA GLN A 29 6.08 -8.17 -2.15
C GLN A 29 6.84 -6.86 -2.07
N PHE A 30 7.95 -6.85 -1.37
CA PHE A 30 8.97 -5.82 -1.45
C PHE A 30 10.24 -6.38 -2.05
N THR A 31 10.68 -5.81 -3.17
CA THR A 31 11.87 -6.27 -3.89
C THR A 31 12.82 -5.12 -4.15
N ASP A 32 14.04 -5.45 -4.59
CA ASP A 32 15.01 -4.46 -5.04
C ASP A 32 14.40 -3.55 -6.13
N PRO A 33 14.87 -2.29 -6.26
CA PRO A 33 14.39 -1.37 -7.28
C PRO A 33 14.59 -1.95 -8.68
N THR A 34 13.54 -1.86 -9.48
CA THR A 34 13.51 -2.21 -10.90
C THR A 34 12.83 -1.08 -11.68
N ASP A 35 12.98 -1.07 -13.01
CA ASP A 35 12.24 -0.16 -13.89
C ASP A 35 10.91 -0.75 -14.37
N GLU A 36 10.48 -1.88 -13.78
CA GLU A 36 9.29 -2.63 -14.18
C GLU A 36 7.99 -1.95 -13.73
N ASP A 37 6.93 -2.11 -14.52
CA ASP A 37 5.63 -1.49 -14.24
C ASP A 37 4.92 -2.08 -13.02
N ASN A 38 5.35 -3.24 -12.53
CA ASN A 38 4.80 -3.90 -11.34
C ASN A 38 5.22 -3.20 -10.03
N GLN A 39 6.25 -2.36 -10.04
CA GLN A 39 6.63 -1.47 -8.93
C GLN A 39 5.98 -0.09 -9.03
N LYS A 40 5.29 0.18 -10.14
CA LYS A 40 4.51 1.40 -10.32
C LYS A 40 3.10 1.14 -9.80
N VAL A 41 2.66 2.01 -8.90
CA VAL A 41 1.31 1.99 -8.34
C VAL A 41 0.64 3.34 -8.57
N LEU A 42 -0.64 3.32 -8.87
CA LEU A 42 -1.49 4.49 -8.91
C LEU A 42 -2.14 4.68 -7.55
N LEU A 43 -1.98 5.86 -6.97
CA LEU A 43 -2.79 6.30 -5.83
C LEU A 43 -3.98 7.07 -6.37
N MET A 44 -5.20 6.59 -6.08
CA MET A 44 -6.42 7.23 -6.52
C MET A 44 -7.22 7.75 -5.33
N TRP A 45 -7.47 9.07 -5.31
CA TRP A 45 -8.32 9.76 -4.34
C TRP A 45 -9.76 9.79 -4.82
N VAL A 46 -10.46 8.66 -4.69
CA VAL A 46 -11.87 8.59 -5.06
C VAL A 46 -12.66 7.89 -3.97
N ILE A 47 -12.73 8.49 -2.78
CA ILE A 47 -13.89 8.23 -1.92
C ILE A 47 -14.43 9.55 -1.35
N PRO A 48 -15.28 10.27 -2.13
CA PRO A 48 -15.89 11.53 -1.71
C PRO A 48 -16.70 11.42 -0.41
N ASP A 49 -17.18 10.23 -0.08
CA ASP A 49 -18.10 9.98 1.03
C ASP A 49 -17.41 9.54 2.34
N LEU A 50 -16.09 9.28 2.35
CA LEU A 50 -15.35 8.81 3.55
C LEU A 50 -14.41 9.86 4.18
N GLY A 51 -14.37 11.09 3.66
CA GLY A 51 -13.65 12.22 4.26
C GLY A 51 -12.18 12.37 3.85
N ASN A 52 -11.56 13.47 4.30
CA ASN A 52 -10.20 13.90 3.91
C ASN A 52 -9.13 12.92 4.43
N GLY A 53 -8.59 12.05 3.59
CA GLY A 53 -7.54 11.11 4.00
C GLY A 53 -7.51 9.79 3.26
N VAL A 54 -8.64 9.41 2.65
CA VAL A 54 -8.87 8.05 2.18
C VAL A 54 -8.59 7.92 0.68
N SER A 55 -7.88 6.86 0.31
CA SER A 55 -7.48 6.55 -1.06
C SER A 55 -7.64 5.07 -1.34
N THR A 56 -7.70 4.71 -2.60
CA THR A 56 -7.41 3.36 -3.05
C THR A 56 -6.00 3.33 -3.65
N ILE A 57 -5.36 2.17 -3.57
CA ILE A 57 -4.02 1.92 -4.12
C ILE A 57 -4.19 0.85 -5.17
N SER A 58 -3.93 1.16 -6.44
CA SER A 58 -3.96 0.20 -7.54
C SER A 58 -2.59 0.01 -8.16
N SER A 59 -2.32 -1.20 -8.65
CA SER A 59 -1.15 -1.46 -9.48
C SER A 59 -1.46 -1.14 -10.93
N THR A 60 -0.55 -0.44 -11.61
CA THR A 60 -0.65 -0.22 -13.06
C THR A 60 -0.44 -1.49 -13.86
N ALA A 61 0.33 -2.45 -13.35
CA ALA A 61 0.65 -3.68 -14.07
C ALA A 61 -0.43 -4.76 -13.92
N ALA A 62 -0.98 -4.92 -12.71
CA ALA A 62 -1.97 -5.96 -12.44
C ALA A 62 -3.41 -5.52 -12.70
N GLU A 63 -3.64 -4.22 -12.95
CA GLU A 63 -4.98 -3.62 -13.04
C GLU A 63 -5.87 -4.00 -11.85
N ALA A 64 -5.26 -4.09 -10.67
CA ALA A 64 -5.87 -4.57 -9.42
C ALA A 64 -5.50 -3.65 -8.25
N PHE A 65 -6.29 -3.70 -7.18
CA PHE A 65 -6.13 -2.92 -5.97
C PHE A 65 -5.38 -3.70 -4.89
N ALA A 66 -4.60 -2.98 -4.09
CA ALA A 66 -4.07 -3.52 -2.84
C ALA A 66 -5.21 -3.70 -1.84
N TRP A 67 -5.34 -4.90 -1.28
CA TRP A 67 -6.55 -5.33 -0.59
C TRP A 67 -6.23 -6.24 0.59
N VAL A 68 -7.06 -6.16 1.62
CA VAL A 68 -7.09 -7.08 2.76
C VAL A 68 -8.54 -7.32 3.13
N GLU A 69 -8.86 -8.51 3.65
CA GLU A 69 -10.22 -8.87 4.03
C GLU A 69 -10.75 -8.00 5.16
N GLN A 70 -12.07 -7.76 5.16
CA GLN A 70 -12.78 -7.02 6.20
C GLN A 70 -13.62 -7.99 7.06
N PRO A 71 -13.51 -7.94 8.40
CA PRO A 71 -12.62 -7.09 9.20
C PRO A 71 -11.15 -7.47 9.02
N SER A 72 -10.26 -6.48 8.98
CA SER A 72 -8.82 -6.72 8.91
C SER A 72 -8.32 -7.46 10.16
N PHE A 73 -7.35 -8.36 10.00
CA PHE A 73 -6.72 -9.09 11.12
C PHE A 73 -5.21 -8.92 11.11
N VAL A 74 -4.62 -8.98 12.30
CA VAL A 74 -3.17 -8.86 12.51
C VAL A 74 -2.44 -9.91 11.69
N SER A 75 -1.38 -9.49 10.99
CA SER A 75 -0.55 -10.34 10.12
C SER A 75 -1.26 -10.87 8.87
N ALA A 76 -2.45 -10.35 8.51
CA ALA A 76 -3.01 -10.60 7.20
C ALA A 76 -2.11 -10.02 6.11
N ASN A 77 -1.92 -10.77 5.03
CA ASN A 77 -1.20 -10.26 3.88
C ASN A 77 -2.06 -9.25 3.13
N VAL A 78 -1.42 -8.20 2.61
CA VAL A 78 -2.05 -7.34 1.62
C VAL A 78 -1.83 -7.98 0.25
N VAL A 79 -2.92 -8.31 -0.42
CA VAL A 79 -2.94 -8.99 -1.71
C VAL A 79 -3.43 -8.06 -2.80
N THR A 80 -3.26 -8.45 -4.06
CA THR A 80 -3.97 -7.79 -5.16
C THR A 80 -5.40 -8.34 -5.27
N ASN A 81 -6.39 -7.47 -5.52
CA ASN A 81 -7.78 -7.85 -5.71
C ASN A 81 -8.46 -6.93 -6.73
N LEU A 82 -9.45 -7.41 -7.46
CA LEU A 82 -10.25 -6.57 -8.36
C LEU A 82 -11.22 -5.65 -7.59
N ALA A 83 -11.52 -5.99 -6.33
CA ALA A 83 -12.30 -5.15 -5.45
C ALA A 83 -11.44 -4.03 -4.84
N GLU A 84 -12.01 -2.83 -4.74
CA GLU A 84 -11.37 -1.70 -4.08
C GLU A 84 -11.31 -1.89 -2.56
N ARG A 85 -10.19 -1.48 -1.95
CA ARG A 85 -10.03 -1.36 -0.50
C ARG A 85 -9.68 0.08 -0.14
N PRO A 86 -10.45 0.74 0.75
CA PRO A 86 -10.09 2.04 1.30
C PRO A 86 -8.87 1.95 2.21
N TRP A 87 -7.89 2.82 1.99
CA TRP A 87 -6.70 3.01 2.81
C TRP A 87 -6.62 4.47 3.24
N VAL A 88 -6.19 4.72 4.47
CA VAL A 88 -5.82 6.08 4.90
C VAL A 88 -4.32 6.24 4.67
N ILE A 89 -3.96 7.25 3.87
CA ILE A 89 -2.57 7.61 3.57
C ILE A 89 -2.26 8.95 4.23
N ASP A 90 -1.45 8.89 5.29
CA ASP A 90 -1.01 10.08 6.00
C ASP A 90 0.42 10.44 5.58
N LEU A 91 0.59 11.58 4.91
CA LEU A 91 1.86 12.02 4.35
C LEU A 91 2.40 13.25 5.09
N ASP A 92 3.70 13.20 5.39
CA ASP A 92 4.55 14.33 5.73
C ASP A 92 5.62 14.49 4.64
N GLY A 93 5.38 15.40 3.69
CA GLY A 93 6.19 15.54 2.49
C GLY A 93 6.05 14.34 1.55
N ASP A 94 7.17 13.66 1.26
CA ASP A 94 7.23 12.43 0.45
C ASP A 94 7.23 11.16 1.30
N GLN A 95 7.12 11.27 2.62
CA GLN A 95 7.10 10.15 3.54
C GLN A 95 5.75 10.03 4.22
N GLY A 96 5.36 8.84 4.64
CA GLY A 96 4.07 8.65 5.30
C GLY A 96 3.74 7.23 5.71
N THR A 97 2.52 7.03 6.19
CA THR A 97 1.99 5.73 6.60
C THR A 97 0.77 5.37 5.77
N ILE A 98 0.54 4.05 5.62
CA ILE A 98 -0.66 3.51 4.98
C ILE A 98 -1.34 2.62 6.02
N ARG A 99 -2.62 2.89 6.31
CA ARG A 99 -3.40 2.11 7.28
C ARG A 99 -4.76 1.76 6.75
N ALA A 100 -5.33 0.65 7.21
CA ALA A 100 -6.69 0.28 6.89
C ALA A 100 -7.65 1.37 7.41
N GLU A 101 -8.71 1.66 6.64
CA GLU A 101 -9.71 2.66 7.04
C GLU A 101 -10.57 2.17 8.22
N ASP A 102 -10.84 0.87 8.29
CA ASP A 102 -11.71 0.24 9.29
C ASP A 102 -10.99 -0.12 10.61
N ASP A 103 -9.66 -0.11 10.64
CA ASP A 103 -8.87 -0.32 11.85
C ASP A 103 -7.62 0.56 11.84
N THR A 104 -7.62 1.58 12.70
CA THR A 104 -6.53 2.56 12.79
C THR A 104 -5.22 1.97 13.30
N ASN A 105 -5.25 0.79 13.92
CA ASN A 105 -4.07 0.11 14.44
C ASN A 105 -3.43 -0.83 13.42
N LEU A 106 -4.04 -1.05 12.26
CA LEU A 106 -3.53 -1.93 11.23
C LEU A 106 -2.90 -1.10 10.10
N VAL A 107 -1.58 -1.12 10.09
CA VAL A 107 -0.73 -0.41 9.14
C VAL A 107 -0.07 -1.38 8.19
N TRP A 108 0.23 -0.93 6.97
CA TRP A 108 1.14 -1.66 6.10
C TRP A 108 2.51 -1.80 6.77
N ALA A 109 3.07 -3.00 6.70
CA ALA A 109 4.43 -3.31 7.10
C ALA A 109 5.00 -4.43 6.24
N ILE A 110 6.32 -4.53 6.22
CA ILE A 110 7.04 -5.63 5.60
C ILE A 110 7.30 -6.71 6.67
N ASP A 111 6.95 -7.97 6.36
CA ASP A 111 7.29 -9.11 7.20
C ASP A 111 8.75 -9.61 6.98
N ALA A 112 9.16 -10.65 7.71
CA ALA A 112 10.52 -11.20 7.59
C ALA A 112 10.83 -11.84 6.22
N ASN A 113 9.82 -12.07 5.38
CA ASN A 113 9.93 -12.64 4.04
C ASN A 113 9.78 -11.58 2.95
N ASN A 114 9.81 -10.30 3.30
CA ASN A 114 9.55 -9.16 2.41
C ASN A 114 8.12 -9.11 1.85
N VAL A 115 7.16 -9.72 2.53
CA VAL A 115 5.74 -9.69 2.15
C VAL A 115 5.04 -8.53 2.84
N MET A 116 4.17 -7.83 2.12
CA MET A 116 3.30 -6.83 2.72
C MET A 116 2.25 -7.49 3.62
N ALA A 117 2.23 -7.08 4.88
CA ALA A 117 1.24 -7.51 5.86
C ALA A 117 0.69 -6.32 6.68
N VAL A 118 -0.39 -6.56 7.41
CA VAL A 118 -0.96 -5.59 8.36
C VAL A 118 -0.74 -6.03 9.82
N PRO A 119 0.41 -5.71 10.45
CA PRO A 119 0.59 -5.91 11.89
C PRO A 119 -0.16 -4.85 12.73
N LEU A 120 -0.24 -5.11 14.04
CA LEU A 120 -0.59 -4.07 15.00
C LEU A 120 0.47 -2.96 14.96
N PHE A 121 0.02 -1.72 15.09
CA PHE A 121 0.85 -0.53 15.17
C PHE A 121 1.89 -0.70 16.28
N MET A 122 3.13 -0.97 15.89
CA MET A 122 4.30 -1.02 16.75
C MET A 122 5.34 -0.09 16.14
N ASP A 123 5.24 1.19 16.47
CA ASP A 123 6.28 2.21 16.36
C ASP A 123 7.09 2.23 15.04
N HIS A 124 6.64 3.07 14.09
CA HIS A 124 7.37 3.52 12.89
C HIS A 124 7.45 2.57 11.69
N TYR A 125 6.32 2.31 11.05
CA TYR A 125 6.33 1.96 9.61
C TYR A 125 6.20 3.24 8.82
N SER A 126 7.12 3.48 7.90
CA SER A 126 7.12 4.69 7.08
C SER A 126 7.55 4.34 5.67
N TYR A 127 6.81 4.89 4.72
CA TYR A 127 7.00 4.66 3.30
C TYR A 127 7.36 5.97 2.64
N LYS A 128 8.24 5.91 1.66
CA LYS A 128 8.54 7.01 0.77
C LYS A 128 7.77 6.84 -0.53
N PHE A 129 7.06 7.89 -0.92
CA PHE A 129 6.24 7.96 -2.13
C PHE A 129 6.98 8.79 -3.18
N LEU A 130 7.53 8.11 -4.19
CA LEU A 130 8.30 8.77 -5.24
C LEU A 130 7.43 8.90 -6.49
N ASN A 131 7.18 10.15 -6.90
CA ASN A 131 6.47 10.46 -8.15
C ASN A 131 7.31 10.13 -9.39
N PHE A 132 6.62 9.76 -10.48
CA PHE A 132 7.17 9.72 -11.82
C PHE A 132 6.95 11.04 -12.59
#